data_AF-Q7EZT4-F1
#
_entry.id   AF-Q7EZT4-F1
#
_cell.length_a   1.000
_cell.length_b   1.000
_cell.length_c   1.000
_cell.angle_alpha   90.00
_cell.angle_beta   90.00
_cell.angle_gamma   90.00
#
_symmetry.space_group_name_H-M   'P 1'
#
loop_
_entity.id
_entity.type
_entity.pdbx_description
1 polymer ?
#
loop_
_entity_poly.entity_id
_entity_poly.type
_entity_poly.pdbx_seq_one_letter_code
_entity_poly.pdbx_strand_id
1 'polypeptide(L)'
;MAAAASSSSPPGTASPVLSVRIVSLDYYMAPPLPGFDFSYSHFHGGEVEEVPVIRIYGSTPAGQKTCLHIHRVLPFLYVPCKEDLLHNVEKGNSFISGLLSDLEKALQIRSSSKKKHVHGCTLVRAKKLYGYHTSEELFVKIYLYP
;
A
#
# COMPACT_ATOMS: atom_id res chain seq x y z
N MET A 1 -4.15 25.33 14.22
CA MET A 1 -5.18 25.38 13.17
C MET A 1 -4.48 25.76 11.87
N ALA A 2 -3.97 24.79 11.12
CA ALA A 2 -3.35 25.04 9.81
C ALA A 2 -4.40 24.74 8.75
N ALA A 3 -4.98 25.78 8.16
CA ALA A 3 -5.89 25.66 7.04
C ALA A 3 -5.11 25.09 5.84
N ALA A 4 -5.58 23.97 5.29
CA ALA A 4 -5.05 23.43 4.05
C ALA A 4 -5.31 24.44 2.93
N ALA A 5 -4.25 24.99 2.37
CA ALA A 5 -4.31 25.87 1.21
C ALA A 5 -4.87 25.07 0.01
N SER A 6 -6.10 25.37 -0.38
CA SER A 6 -6.62 24.97 -1.68
C SER A 6 -5.85 25.77 -2.74
N SER A 7 -4.89 25.14 -3.39
CA SER A 7 -4.22 25.71 -4.56
C SER A 7 -5.21 25.76 -5.72
N SER A 8 -5.93 26.87 -5.87
CA SER A 8 -6.62 27.19 -7.11
C SER A 8 -5.56 27.57 -8.15
N SER A 9 -5.34 26.72 -9.15
CA SER A 9 -4.53 27.09 -10.31
C SER A 9 -5.18 28.29 -11.04
N PRO A 10 -4.37 29.19 -11.64
CA PRO A 10 -4.88 30.37 -12.31
C PRO A 10 -5.82 30.02 -13.48
N PRO A 11 -6.83 30.87 -13.75
CA PRO A 11 -7.79 30.63 -14.82
C PRO A 11 -7.07 30.61 -16.18
N GLY A 12 -7.19 29.49 -16.90
CA GLY A 12 -6.62 29.30 -18.24
C GLY A 12 -5.55 28.22 -18.36
N THR A 13 -4.91 27.78 -17.27
CA THR A 13 -4.04 26.60 -17.30
C THR A 13 -4.87 25.33 -17.18
N ALA A 14 -4.81 24.44 -18.19
CA ALA A 14 -5.30 23.08 -18.04
C ALA A 14 -4.63 22.45 -16.81
N SER A 15 -5.42 22.02 -15.82
CA SER A 15 -4.87 21.31 -14.67
C SER A 15 -4.13 20.07 -15.17
N PRO A 16 -2.86 19.84 -14.79
CA PRO A 16 -2.09 18.68 -15.24
C PRO A 16 -2.59 17.35 -14.63
N VAL A 17 -3.69 17.40 -13.87
CA VAL A 17 -4.19 16.28 -13.08
C VAL A 17 -5.33 15.59 -13.82
N LEU A 18 -5.17 14.29 -14.06
CA LEU A 18 -6.28 13.43 -14.45
C LEU A 18 -7.29 13.35 -13.29
N SER A 19 -8.53 13.74 -13.57
CA SER A 19 -9.64 13.65 -12.61
C SER A 19 -10.72 12.72 -13.14
N VAL A 20 -11.19 11.79 -12.31
CA VAL A 20 -12.25 10.84 -12.63
C VAL A 20 -13.20 10.74 -11.44
N ARG A 21 -14.51 10.91 -11.68
CA ARG A 21 -15.53 10.60 -10.67
C ARG A 21 -15.64 9.09 -10.52
N ILE A 22 -15.41 8.59 -9.32
CA ILE A 22 -15.54 7.16 -9.01
C ILE A 22 -17.03 6.80 -8.96
N VAL A 23 -17.45 5.85 -9.79
CA VAL A 23 -18.80 5.25 -9.78
C VAL A 23 -18.74 3.86 -9.14
N SER A 24 -17.77 3.05 -9.55
CA SER A 24 -17.49 1.75 -8.95
C SER A 24 -15.99 1.54 -8.88
N LEU A 25 -15.55 0.81 -7.85
CA LEU A 25 -14.16 0.45 -7.64
C LEU A 25 -14.09 -1.02 -7.28
N ASP A 26 -13.27 -1.76 -8.00
CA ASP A 26 -12.91 -3.14 -7.66
C ASP A 26 -11.41 -3.37 -7.92
N TYR A 27 -10.95 -4.59 -7.73
CA TYR A 27 -9.58 -4.99 -8.07
C TYR A 27 -9.57 -6.39 -8.69
N TYR A 28 -8.50 -6.68 -9.42
CA TYR A 28 -8.20 -8.02 -9.91
C TYR A 28 -6.70 -8.27 -9.82
N MET A 29 -6.31 -9.55 -9.87
CA MET A 29 -4.91 -9.97 -9.91
C MET A 29 -4.47 -10.16 -11.36
N ALA A 30 -3.28 -9.68 -11.71
CA ALA A 30 -2.71 -9.82 -13.05
C ALA A 30 -1.19 -9.97 -12.99
N PRO A 31 -0.55 -10.54 -14.02
CA PRO A 31 0.90 -10.54 -14.13
C PRO A 31 1.46 -9.10 -14.11
N PRO A 32 2.60 -8.87 -13.45
CA PRO A 32 3.19 -7.53 -13.38
C PRO A 32 3.57 -7.03 -14.77
N LEU A 33 3.20 -5.78 -15.08
CA LEU A 33 3.63 -5.12 -16.30
C LEU A 33 5.12 -4.73 -16.21
N PRO A 34 5.97 -5.13 -17.18
CA PRO A 34 7.39 -4.81 -17.17
C PRO A 34 7.66 -3.30 -17.09
N GLY A 35 8.50 -2.88 -16.15
CA GLY A 35 8.84 -1.48 -15.90
C GLY A 35 7.76 -0.68 -15.14
N PHE A 36 6.56 -1.24 -14.96
CA PHE A 36 5.44 -0.55 -14.31
C PHE A 36 5.00 -1.19 -13.01
N ASP A 37 5.06 -2.50 -12.83
CA ASP A 37 4.67 -3.17 -11.58
C ASP A 37 5.88 -3.71 -10.78
N PHE A 38 5.60 -4.22 -9.58
CA PHE A 38 6.58 -4.94 -8.77
C PHE A 38 6.80 -6.33 -9.36
N SER A 39 7.84 -6.51 -10.17
CA SER A 39 8.18 -7.81 -10.77
C SER A 39 9.05 -8.70 -9.88
N TYR A 40 9.65 -8.14 -8.82
CA TYR A 40 10.53 -8.86 -7.90
C TYR A 40 10.20 -8.55 -6.45
N SER A 41 10.02 -9.59 -5.64
CA SER A 41 9.80 -9.48 -4.19
C SER A 41 11.13 -9.61 -3.46
N HIS A 42 11.56 -8.53 -2.81
CA HIS A 42 12.75 -8.54 -1.95
C HIS A 42 12.55 -9.40 -0.70
N PHE A 43 11.30 -9.51 -0.20
CA PHE A 43 10.99 -10.32 0.96
C PHE A 43 11.09 -11.82 0.64
N HIS A 44 10.61 -12.25 -0.53
CA HIS A 44 10.67 -13.66 -0.94
C HIS A 44 11.93 -14.02 -1.73
N GLY A 45 12.71 -13.03 -2.19
CA GLY A 45 13.90 -13.25 -2.99
C GLY A 45 13.62 -13.81 -4.40
N GLY A 46 12.45 -13.53 -4.96
CA GLY A 46 12.00 -14.14 -6.22
C GLY A 46 11.02 -13.27 -7.00
N GLU A 47 10.67 -13.74 -8.20
CA GLU A 47 9.71 -13.07 -9.08
C GLU A 47 8.30 -13.07 -8.49
N VAL A 48 7.55 -12.02 -8.80
CA VAL A 48 6.14 -11.87 -8.43
C VAL A 48 5.28 -12.35 -9.57
N GLU A 49 4.43 -13.35 -9.33
CA GLU A 49 3.57 -13.94 -10.36
C GLU A 49 2.34 -13.06 -10.66
N GLU A 50 1.73 -12.47 -9.63
CA GLU A 50 0.54 -11.64 -9.76
C GLU A 50 0.62 -10.42 -8.83
N VAL A 51 0.13 -9.28 -9.32
CA VAL A 51 -0.03 -8.02 -8.57
C VAL A 51 -1.48 -7.54 -8.62
N PRO A 52 -1.96 -6.84 -7.58
CA PRO A 52 -3.29 -6.24 -7.60
C PRO A 52 -3.31 -5.00 -8.50
N VAL A 53 -4.31 -4.93 -9.36
CA VAL A 53 -4.65 -3.77 -10.17
C VAL A 53 -6.03 -3.29 -9.76
N ILE A 54 -6.13 -2.05 -9.30
CA ILE A 54 -7.41 -1.43 -8.94
C ILE A 54 -8.05 -0.90 -10.22
N ARG A 55 -9.33 -1.24 -10.45
CA ARG A 55 -10.12 -0.64 -11.53
C ARG A 55 -11.06 0.39 -10.95
N ILE A 56 -11.05 1.57 -11.55
CA ILE A 56 -12.01 2.64 -11.28
C ILE A 56 -12.88 2.83 -12.51
N TYR A 57 -14.15 2.50 -12.36
CA TYR A 57 -15.18 2.81 -13.34
C TYR A 57 -15.78 4.16 -13.01
N GLY A 58 -15.82 5.06 -13.99
CA GLY A 58 -16.15 6.45 -13.73
C GLY A 58 -16.31 7.31 -14.96
N SER A 59 -16.34 8.62 -14.74
CA SER A 59 -16.37 9.61 -15.82
C SER A 59 -15.40 10.77 -15.57
N THR A 60 -14.82 11.30 -16.66
CA THR A 60 -14.05 12.55 -16.62
C THR A 60 -14.98 13.75 -16.38
N PRO A 61 -14.46 14.94 -15.99
CA PRO A 61 -15.25 16.17 -15.92
C PRO A 61 -15.99 16.52 -17.23
N ALA A 62 -15.46 16.07 -18.37
CA ALA A 62 -16.09 16.23 -19.69
C ALA A 62 -17.17 15.18 -20.00
N GLY A 63 -17.47 14.27 -19.07
CA GLY A 63 -18.52 13.25 -19.21
C GLY A 63 -18.10 11.99 -19.98
N GLN A 64 -16.83 11.85 -20.37
CA GLN A 64 -16.34 10.62 -21.01
C GLN A 64 -16.31 9.49 -19.99
N LYS A 65 -16.86 8.33 -20.33
CA LYS A 65 -16.80 7.12 -19.50
C LYS A 65 -15.39 6.53 -19.53
N THR A 66 -14.88 6.10 -18.39
CA THR A 66 -13.51 5.59 -18.23
C THR A 66 -13.47 4.34 -17.37
N CYS A 67 -12.56 3.42 -17.70
CA CYS A 67 -12.07 2.37 -16.80
C CYS A 67 -10.58 2.61 -16.56
N LEU A 68 -10.22 3.18 -15.41
CA LEU A 68 -8.84 3.48 -15.06
C LEU A 68 -8.23 2.29 -14.31
N HIS A 69 -7.03 1.88 -14.71
CA HIS A 69 -6.26 0.85 -14.02
C HIS A 69 -5.16 1.52 -13.20
N ILE A 70 -5.19 1.31 -11.88
CA ILE A 70 -4.19 1.83 -10.96
C ILE A 70 -3.32 0.68 -10.48
N HIS A 71 -2.04 0.83 -10.76
CA HIS A 71 -0.99 -0.14 -10.45
C HIS A 71 -0.16 0.32 -9.25
N ARG A 72 0.67 -0.59 -8.71
CA ARG A 72 1.50 -0.37 -7.52
C ARG A 72 0.74 0.00 -6.23
N VAL A 73 -0.54 -0.37 -6.13
CA VAL A 73 -1.33 -0.15 -4.91
C VAL A 73 -1.55 -1.48 -4.22
N LEU A 74 -0.92 -1.64 -3.05
CA LEU A 74 -1.03 -2.82 -2.22
C LEU A 74 -1.87 -2.48 -0.97
N PRO A 75 -2.81 -3.35 -0.56
CA PRO A 75 -3.39 -3.27 0.77
C PRO A 75 -2.30 -3.24 1.84
N PHE A 76 -2.56 -2.51 2.92
CA PHE A 76 -1.62 -2.44 4.04
C PHE A 76 -2.33 -2.42 5.38
N LEU A 77 -1.62 -2.86 6.40
CA LEU A 77 -2.03 -2.74 7.80
C LEU A 77 -0.88 -2.17 8.64
N TYR A 78 -1.21 -1.53 9.74
CA TYR A 78 -0.23 -1.00 10.69
C TYR A 78 -0.24 -1.83 11.97
N VAL A 79 0.95 -2.24 12.42
CA VAL A 79 1.14 -2.92 13.71
C VAL A 79 2.02 -2.04 14.59
N PRO A 80 1.62 -1.71 15.84
CA PRO A 80 2.49 -0.97 16.76
C PRO A 80 3.85 -1.64 16.94
N CYS A 81 4.92 -0.85 16.90
CA CYS A 81 6.30 -1.30 17.08
C CYS A 81 6.92 -0.57 18.27
N LYS A 82 7.48 -1.30 19.23
CA LYS A 82 8.18 -0.68 20.35
C LYS A 82 9.53 -0.15 19.87
N GLU A 83 9.82 1.11 20.18
CA GLU A 83 11.07 1.79 19.76
C GLU A 83 12.32 1.08 20.30
N ASP A 84 12.23 0.49 21.50
CA ASP A 84 13.31 -0.29 22.12
C ASP A 84 13.78 -1.48 21.25
N LEU A 85 12.92 -2.01 20.39
CA LEU A 85 13.27 -3.11 19.48
C LEU A 85 14.21 -2.66 18.36
N LEU A 86 14.25 -1.35 18.07
CA LEU A 86 15.05 -0.77 16.99
C LEU A 86 16.37 -0.16 17.45
N HIS A 87 16.65 -0.12 18.76
CA HIS A 87 17.94 0.36 19.27
C HIS A 87 19.13 -0.43 18.72
N ASN A 88 18.92 -1.72 18.42
CA ASN A 88 19.86 -2.53 17.67
C ASN A 88 19.22 -2.87 16.31
N VAL A 89 19.83 -2.36 15.23
CA VAL A 89 19.34 -2.51 13.85
C VAL A 89 19.24 -3.99 13.45
N GLU A 90 20.23 -4.81 13.80
CA GLU A 90 20.23 -6.24 13.48
C GLU A 90 19.08 -6.95 14.19
N LYS A 91 18.92 -6.70 15.49
CA LYS A 91 17.83 -7.29 16.30
C LYS A 91 16.45 -6.85 15.79
N GLY A 92 16.29 -5.57 15.44
CA GLY A 92 15.07 -5.03 14.86
C GLY A 92 14.72 -5.68 13.52
N ASN A 93 15.71 -5.81 12.64
CA ASN A 93 15.55 -6.48 11.34
C ASN A 93 15.20 -7.96 11.50
N SER A 94 15.83 -8.68 12.43
CA SER A 94 15.49 -10.07 12.74
C SER A 94 14.07 -10.21 13.27
N PHE A 95 13.64 -9.30 14.16
CA PHE A 95 12.27 -9.28 14.68
C PHE A 95 11.24 -9.05 13.58
N ILE A 96 11.46 -8.04 12.73
CA ILE A 96 10.57 -7.71 11.62
C ILE A 96 10.52 -8.86 10.61
N SER A 97 11.67 -9.42 10.24
CA SER A 97 11.74 -10.56 9.32
C SER A 97 11.04 -11.79 9.87
N GLY A 98 11.17 -12.05 11.18
CA GLY A 98 10.44 -13.10 11.88
C GLY A 98 8.93 -12.88 11.85
N LEU A 99 8.46 -11.68 12.19
CA LEU A 99 7.05 -11.30 12.13
C LEU A 99 6.45 -11.51 10.75
N LEU A 100 7.13 -11.04 9.69
CA LEU A 100 6.66 -11.21 8.32
C LEU A 100 6.63 -12.69 7.90
N SER A 101 7.66 -13.45 8.27
CA SER A 101 7.75 -14.88 7.96
C SER A 101 6.65 -15.69 8.64
N ASP A 102 6.33 -15.37 9.89
CA ASP A 102 5.28 -16.05 10.64
C ASP A 102 3.89 -15.66 10.14
N LEU A 103 3.69 -14.39 9.75
CA LEU A 103 2.46 -13.94 9.11
C LEU A 103 2.23 -14.63 7.76
N GLU A 104 3.27 -14.73 6.92
CA GLU A 104 3.21 -15.46 5.64
C GLU A 104 2.82 -16.93 5.87
N LYS A 105 3.47 -17.63 6.81
CA LYS A 105 3.11 -19.03 7.15
C LYS A 105 1.66 -19.15 7.61
N ALA A 106 1.19 -18.24 8.46
CA ALA A 106 -0.19 -18.27 8.97
C ALA A 106 -1.22 -18.07 7.84
N LEU A 107 -0.95 -17.17 6.88
CA LEU A 107 -1.82 -16.94 5.73
C LEU A 107 -1.79 -18.11 4.75
N GLN A 108 -0.62 -18.70 4.52
CA GLN A 108 -0.44 -19.90 3.70
C GLN A 108 -1.25 -21.10 4.22
N ILE A 109 -1.28 -21.29 5.54
CA ILE A 109 -2.09 -22.35 6.19
C ILE A 109 -3.59 -22.09 5.97
N ARG A 110 -4.02 -20.83 6.04
CA ARG A 110 -5.43 -20.46 5.88
C ARG A 110 -5.92 -20.60 4.44
N SER A 111 -5.17 -20.10 3.46
CA SER A 111 -5.66 -20.02 2.07
C SER A 111 -5.54 -21.33 1.30
N SER A 112 -4.76 -22.30 1.79
CA SER A 112 -4.42 -23.57 1.10
C SER A 112 -3.79 -23.37 -0.30
N SER A 113 -3.52 -22.13 -0.69
CA SER A 113 -2.98 -21.75 -2.00
C SER A 113 -1.49 -21.51 -1.88
N LYS A 114 -0.68 -21.82 -2.90
CA LYS A 114 0.77 -21.53 -2.92
C LYS A 114 1.11 -20.04 -3.15
N LYS A 115 0.09 -19.17 -3.12
CA LYS A 115 0.25 -17.75 -3.39
C LYS A 115 1.00 -17.07 -2.27
N LYS A 116 1.81 -16.08 -2.63
CA LYS A 116 2.48 -15.21 -1.67
C LYS A 116 1.51 -14.14 -1.19
N HIS A 117 1.49 -13.87 0.11
CA HIS A 117 0.54 -12.92 0.70
C HIS A 117 1.24 -11.67 1.23
N VAL A 118 2.52 -11.77 1.60
CA VAL A 118 3.30 -10.64 2.11
C VAL A 118 4.19 -10.06 1.01
N HIS A 119 4.01 -8.77 0.72
CA HIS A 119 4.96 -8.04 -0.14
C HIS A 119 6.20 -7.60 0.66
N GLY A 120 5.98 -7.07 1.87
CA GLY A 120 7.05 -6.57 2.73
C GLY A 120 6.52 -5.55 3.74
N CYS A 121 7.40 -4.75 4.33
CA CYS A 121 6.99 -3.70 5.25
C CYS A 121 7.88 -2.47 5.24
N THR A 122 7.39 -1.40 5.84
CA THR A 122 8.15 -0.18 6.14
C THR A 122 7.88 0.27 7.58
N LEU A 123 8.81 1.01 8.17
CA LEU A 123 8.61 1.67 9.45
C LEU A 123 8.00 3.06 9.24
N VAL A 124 6.99 3.39 10.02
CA VAL A 124 6.26 4.65 9.92
C VAL A 124 6.04 5.22 11.31
N ARG A 125 6.35 6.50 11.51
CA ARG A 125 5.87 7.27 12.66
C ARG A 125 4.52 7.89 12.34
N ALA A 126 3.54 7.66 13.20
CA ALA A 126 2.17 8.14 12.99
C ALA A 126 1.43 8.29 14.31
N LYS A 127 0.25 8.91 14.27
CA LYS A 127 -0.73 8.88 15.36
C LYS A 127 -1.87 7.93 15.00
N LYS A 128 -2.37 7.18 15.99
CA LYS A 128 -3.58 6.37 15.82
C LYS A 128 -4.76 7.30 15.49
N LEU A 129 -5.67 6.83 14.64
CA LEU A 129 -6.87 7.58 14.23
C LEU A 129 -7.80 7.89 15.42
N TYR A 130 -7.93 6.95 16.36
CA TYR A 130 -8.79 7.09 17.53
C TYR A 130 -8.01 7.34 18.82
N GLY A 131 -8.63 8.09 19.73
CA GLY A 131 -8.04 8.50 21.00
C GLY A 131 -7.22 9.78 20.90
N TYR A 132 -6.83 10.32 22.06
CA TYR A 132 -5.98 11.50 22.14
C TYR A 132 -4.51 11.08 22.33
N HIS A 133 -3.67 11.39 21.34
CA HIS A 133 -2.24 11.07 21.34
C HIS A 133 -1.41 12.35 21.18
N THR A 134 -0.60 12.66 22.20
CA THR A 134 0.24 13.87 22.21
C THR A 134 1.41 13.76 21.24
N SER A 135 2.03 12.58 21.15
CA SER A 135 3.17 12.28 20.26
C SER A 135 2.81 11.25 19.19
N GLU A 136 3.65 11.16 18.17
CA GLU A 136 3.64 10.05 17.22
C GLU A 136 4.27 8.80 17.86
N GLU A 137 3.76 7.63 17.48
CA GLU A 137 4.30 6.33 17.84
C GLU A 137 4.85 5.64 16.58
N LEU A 138 5.64 4.60 16.78
CA LEU A 138 6.22 3.81 15.71
C LEU A 138 5.32 2.64 15.33
N PHE A 139 5.16 2.41 14.03
CA PHE A 139 4.39 1.31 13.46
C PHE A 139 5.17 0.59 12.36
N VAL A 140 4.96 -0.72 12.25
CA VAL A 140 5.29 -1.49 11.05
C VAL A 140 4.10 -1.41 10.10
N LYS A 141 4.28 -0.79 8.94
CA LYS A 141 3.32 -0.81 7.83
C LYS A 141 3.61 -2.03 6.96
N ILE A 142 2.76 -3.04 7.06
CA ILE A 142 2.89 -4.31 6.33
C ILE A 142 2.05 -4.22 5.06
N TYR A 143 2.67 -4.48 3.91
CA TYR A 143 2.03 -4.52 2.60
C TYR A 143 1.72 -5.96 2.20
N LEU A 144 0.53 -6.16 1.65
CA LEU A 144 0.00 -7.47 1.33
C LEU A 144 -0.36 -7.58 -0.15
N TYR A 145 -0.28 -8.81 -0.67
CA TYR A 145 -1.02 -9.22 -1.87
C TYR A 145 -2.39 -9.77 -1.43
N PRO A 146 -3.51 -9.35 -2.05
CA PRO A 146 -4.85 -9.83 -1.69
C PRO A 146 -5.06 -11.34 -1.85
#